data_AF-A0AAP2DBL8-F1
#
_entry.id   AF-A0AAP2DBL8-F1
#
_cell.length_a   1.000
_cell.length_b   1.000
_cell.length_c   1.000
_cell.angle_alpha   90.00
_cell.angle_beta   90.00
_cell.angle_gamma   90.00
#
_symmetry.space_group_name_H-M   'P 1'
#
loop_
_entity.id
_entity.type
_entity.pdbx_description
1 polymer ?
#
loop_
_entity_poly.entity_id
_entity_poly.type
_entity_poly.pdbx_seq_one_letter_code
_entity_poly.pdbx_strand_id
1 'polypeptide(L)'
;MEKNKKSKKALKSLIEDSTREALSRLELPEATKKVKKLIDRNAKKLAEAYADILKREDKRKKKVEKFIDEAVKGGRKNTKTNKNTKAGHVTV
;
A
#
# COMPACT_ATOMS: atom_id res chain seq x y z
N MET A 1 -19.92 10.22 -2.00
CA MET A 1 -18.45 10.38 -1.88
C MET A 1 -17.79 9.38 -2.80
N GLU A 2 -17.13 9.85 -3.85
CA GLU A 2 -16.48 9.00 -4.85
C GLU A 2 -15.47 8.06 -4.16
N LYS A 3 -15.55 6.77 -4.50
CA LYS A 3 -14.63 5.76 -4.02
C LYS A 3 -13.26 6.10 -4.60
N ASN A 4 -12.41 6.78 -3.82
CA ASN A 4 -11.00 7.03 -4.06
C ASN A 4 -10.27 5.69 -4.24
N LYS A 5 -10.40 5.09 -5.43
CA LYS A 5 -9.71 3.86 -5.79
C LYS A 5 -8.25 4.24 -5.94
N LYS A 6 -7.50 4.08 -4.83
CA LYS A 6 -6.02 4.13 -4.75
C LYS A 6 -5.41 2.99 -5.59
N SER A 7 -5.73 2.93 -6.88
CA SER A 7 -5.19 1.93 -7.79
C SER A 7 -3.87 2.46 -8.35
N LYS A 8 -2.90 1.57 -8.52
CA LYS A 8 -1.60 1.89 -9.13
C LYS A 8 -1.78 2.54 -10.51
N LYS A 9 -2.82 2.15 -11.26
CA LYS A 9 -3.15 2.72 -12.57
C LYS A 9 -3.61 4.19 -12.47
N ALA A 10 -4.44 4.51 -11.48
CA ALA A 10 -4.88 5.88 -11.23
C ALA A 10 -3.71 6.79 -10.83
N LEU A 11 -2.83 6.31 -9.94
CA LEU A 11 -1.61 7.04 -9.55
C LEU A 11 -0.66 7.27 -10.74
N LYS A 12 -0.50 6.26 -11.59
CA LYS A 12 0.32 6.37 -12.80
C LYS A 12 -0.22 7.43 -13.75
N SER A 13 -1.53 7.40 -14.06
CA SER A 13 -2.15 8.40 -14.93
C SER A 13 -2.00 9.80 -14.35
N LEU A 14 -2.33 9.99 -13.08
CA LEU A 14 -2.25 11.29 -12.41
C LEU A 14 -0.83 11.89 -12.48
N ILE A 15 0.20 11.06 -12.23
CA ILE A 15 1.60 11.51 -12.28
C ILE A 15 2.02 11.80 -13.73
N GLU A 16 1.62 10.98 -14.70
CA GLU A 16 1.91 11.20 -16.13
C GLU A 16 1.27 12.50 -16.63
N ASP A 17 0.00 12.74 -16.28
CA ASP A 17 -0.76 13.93 -16.70
C ASP A 17 -0.16 15.20 -16.08
N SER A 18 0.13 15.17 -14.77
CA SER A 18 0.76 16.30 -14.06
C SER A 18 2.15 16.62 -14.59
N THR A 19 2.98 15.61 -14.88
CA THR A 19 4.32 15.84 -15.43
C THR A 19 4.28 16.34 -16.87
N ARG A 20 3.34 15.87 -17.70
CA ARG A 20 3.11 16.44 -19.04
C ARG A 20 2.68 17.90 -18.98
N GLU A 21 1.76 18.24 -18.10
CA GLU A 21 1.27 19.61 -17.97
C GLU A 21 2.41 20.54 -17.55
N ALA A 22 3.19 20.17 -16.52
CA ALA A 22 4.34 20.94 -16.09
C ALA A 22 5.35 21.16 -17.23
N LEU A 23 5.65 20.11 -18.01
CA LEU A 23 6.58 20.19 -19.13
C LEU A 23 6.03 20.99 -20.32
N SER A 24 4.72 20.99 -20.55
CA SER A 24 4.10 21.79 -21.61
C SER A 24 4.13 23.30 -21.33
N ARG A 25 4.23 23.69 -20.05
CA ARG A 25 4.34 25.09 -19.63
C ARG A 25 5.76 25.63 -19.73
N LEU A 26 6.77 24.76 -19.77
CA LEU A 26 8.10 25.18 -20.21
C LEU A 26 8.06 25.21 -21.73
N GLU A 27 8.38 26.35 -22.35
CA GLU A 27 8.50 26.53 -23.81
C GLU A 27 9.67 25.71 -24.38
N LEU A 28 9.60 24.39 -24.21
CA LEU A 28 10.60 23.45 -24.65
C LEU A 28 10.28 23.03 -26.09
N PRO A 29 11.32 22.76 -26.90
CA PRO A 29 11.13 22.14 -28.19
C PRO A 29 10.41 20.80 -28.05
N GLU A 30 9.70 20.41 -29.11
CA GLU A 30 8.84 19.24 -29.10
C GLU A 30 9.58 17.98 -28.57
N ALA A 31 9.01 17.35 -27.55
CA ALA A 31 9.71 16.26 -26.86
C ALA A 31 9.96 15.07 -27.80
N THR A 32 11.24 14.76 -28.01
CA THR A 32 11.65 13.60 -28.82
C THR A 32 11.16 12.29 -28.22
N LYS A 33 11.07 11.21 -29.03
CA LYS A 33 10.67 9.87 -28.56
C LYS A 33 11.48 9.37 -27.37
N LYS A 34 12.77 9.74 -27.27
CA LYS A 34 13.64 9.38 -26.14
C LYS A 34 13.23 10.08 -24.84
N VAL A 35 12.89 11.37 -24.92
CA VAL A 35 12.44 12.18 -23.77
C VAL A 35 11.09 11.68 -23.27
N LYS A 36 10.13 11.40 -24.18
CA LYS A 36 8.84 10.80 -23.82
C LYS A 36 9.01 9.47 -23.06
N LYS A 37 9.84 8.56 -23.57
CA LYS A 37 10.17 7.29 -22.89
C LYS A 37 10.81 7.48 -21.51
N LEU A 38 11.63 8.53 -21.34
CA LEU A 38 12.28 8.84 -20.06
C LEU A 38 11.23 9.28 -19.02
N ILE A 39 10.30 10.16 -19.44
CA ILE A 39 9.20 10.64 -18.60
C ILE A 39 8.31 9.48 -18.18
N ASP A 40 7.87 8.63 -19.12
CA ASP A 40 7.00 7.48 -18.82
C ASP A 40 7.68 6.50 -17.84
N ARG A 41 8.99 6.27 -18.00
CA ARG A 41 9.76 5.40 -17.10
C ARG A 41 9.87 5.99 -15.70
N ASN A 42 10.10 7.30 -15.59
CA ASN A 42 10.18 7.99 -14.30
C ASN A 42 8.82 8.04 -13.62
N ALA A 43 7.74 8.34 -14.36
CA ALA A 43 6.38 8.33 -13.85
C ALA A 43 5.99 6.95 -13.31
N LYS A 44 6.35 5.87 -14.00
CA LYS A 44 6.15 4.49 -13.51
C LYS A 44 6.87 4.22 -12.18
N LYS A 45 8.14 4.63 -12.06
CA LYS A 45 8.93 4.46 -10.82
C LYS A 45 8.33 5.25 -9.65
N LEU A 46 7.92 6.50 -9.90
CA LEU A 46 7.27 7.33 -8.90
C LEU A 46 5.95 6.71 -8.44
N ALA A 47 5.10 6.28 -9.37
CA ALA A 47 3.83 5.61 -9.04
C ALA A 47 4.04 4.33 -8.22
N GLU A 48 5.10 3.56 -8.50
CA GLU A 48 5.48 2.38 -7.72
C GLU A 48 5.90 2.74 -6.30
N ALA A 49 6.79 3.72 -6.14
CA ALA A 49 7.22 4.20 -4.82
C ALA A 49 6.03 4.71 -3.99
N TYR A 50 5.16 5.53 -4.58
CA TYR A 50 3.96 6.04 -3.92
C TYR A 50 2.98 4.93 -3.55
N ALA A 51 2.75 3.97 -4.45
CA ALA A 51 1.87 2.83 -4.15
C ALA A 51 2.39 2.00 -2.97
N ASP A 52 3.72 1.82 -2.86
CA ASP A 52 4.30 1.06 -1.76
C ASP A 52 4.30 1.84 -0.44
N ILE A 53 4.49 3.16 -0.47
CA ILE A 53 4.30 4.03 0.70
C ILE A 53 2.85 3.94 1.17
N LEU A 54 1.86 4.10 0.28
CA LEU A 54 0.45 4.00 0.61
C LEU A 54 0.07 2.64 1.20
N LYS A 55 0.61 1.54 0.68
CA LYS A 55 0.41 0.21 1.27
C LYS A 55 0.98 0.11 2.69
N ARG A 56 2.16 0.68 2.94
CA ARG A 56 2.76 0.69 4.29
C ARG A 56 1.92 1.52 5.25
N GLU A 57 1.43 2.67 4.82
CA GLU A 57 0.54 3.51 5.62
C GLU A 57 -0.80 2.83 5.91
N ASP A 58 -1.43 2.23 4.90
CA ASP A 58 -2.69 1.50 5.10
C ASP A 58 -2.48 0.27 6.02
N LYS A 59 -1.32 -0.40 5.97
CA LYS A 59 -0.96 -1.46 6.93
C LYS A 59 -0.79 -0.92 8.35
N ARG A 60 -0.17 0.25 8.53
CA ARG A 60 -0.04 0.91 9.84
C ARG A 60 -1.42 1.27 10.38
N LYS A 61 -2.28 1.90 9.58
CA LYS A 61 -3.67 2.24 9.95
C LYS A 61 -4.46 1.01 10.38
N LYS A 62 -4.42 -0.08 9.60
CA LYS A 62 -5.07 -1.34 9.96
C LYS A 62 -4.54 -1.96 11.26
N LYS A 63 -3.24 -1.84 11.54
CA LYS A 63 -2.69 -2.32 12.82
C LYS A 63 -3.23 -1.49 13.97
N VAL A 64 -3.22 -0.16 13.85
CA VAL A 64 -3.74 0.75 14.87
C VAL A 64 -5.24 0.52 15.10
N GLU A 65 -6.03 0.38 14.03
CA GLU A 65 -7.45 0.03 14.13
C GLU A 65 -7.67 -1.29 14.86
N LYS A 66 -6.88 -2.33 14.56
CA LYS A 66 -6.94 -3.62 15.28
C LYS A 66 -6.56 -3.49 16.75
N PHE A 67 -5.51 -2.72 17.06
CA PHE A 67 -5.11 -2.48 18.45
C PHE A 67 -6.19 -1.72 19.23
N ILE A 68 -6.83 -0.72 18.63
CA ILE A 68 -7.94 0.01 19.24
C ILE A 68 -9.16 -0.92 19.39
N ASP A 69 -9.50 -1.69 18.37
CA ASP A 69 -10.64 -2.62 18.43
C ASP A 69 -10.40 -3.73 19.46
N GLU A 70 -9.18 -4.22 19.62
CA GLU A 70 -8.77 -5.19 20.64
C GLU A 70 -8.72 -4.56 22.05
N ALA A 71 -8.29 -3.31 22.19
CA ALA A 71 -8.33 -2.59 23.47
C ALA A 71 -9.77 -2.25 23.90
N VAL A 72 -10.66 -1.95 22.94
CA VAL A 72 -12.07 -1.63 23.18
C VAL A 72 -12.92 -2.89 23.40
N LYS A 73 -12.60 -4.00 22.71
CA LYS A 73 -13.29 -5.31 22.88
C LYS A 73 -12.64 -6.21 23.94
N GLY A 74 -11.44 -5.88 24.42
CA GLY A 74 -10.62 -6.66 25.34
C GLY A 74 -11.17 -6.84 26.76
N GLY A 75 -12.37 -6.33 27.05
CA GLY A 75 -13.05 -6.59 28.32
C GLY A 75 -13.66 -7.98 28.48
N ARG A 76 -13.84 -8.79 27.42
CA ARG A 76 -14.52 -10.11 27.54
C ARG A 76 -14.08 -11.13 26.48
N LYS A 77 -13.23 -12.11 26.85
CA LYS A 77 -13.57 -13.57 26.91
C LYS A 77 -12.34 -14.50 26.94
N ASN A 78 -12.36 -15.32 28.00
CA ASN A 78 -12.11 -16.76 28.04
C ASN A 78 -10.69 -17.30 27.77
N THR A 79 -9.98 -17.48 28.88
CA THR A 79 -9.09 -18.61 29.18
C THR A 79 -9.65 -19.92 28.57
N LYS A 80 -8.99 -20.44 27.54
CA LYS A 80 -9.12 -21.85 27.13
C LYS A 80 -7.89 -22.58 27.65
N THR A 81 -8.11 -23.34 28.73
CA THR A 81 -7.17 -24.32 29.29
C THR A 81 -6.79 -25.32 28.20
N ASN A 82 -5.51 -25.32 27.83
CA ASN A 82 -4.93 -26.30 26.94
C ASN A 82 -4.67 -27.59 27.75
N LYS A 83 -5.59 -28.56 27.68
CA LYS A 83 -5.42 -29.87 28.31
C LYS A 83 -4.45 -30.69 27.44
N ASN A 84 -3.18 -30.59 27.79
CA ASN A 84 -2.11 -31.41 27.26
C ASN A 84 -2.16 -32.80 27.92
N THR A 85 -2.58 -33.83 27.19
CA THR A 85 -2.29 -35.24 27.53
C THR A 85 -2.13 -36.04 26.25
N LYS A 86 -0.95 -35.96 25.65
CA LYS A 86 -0.44 -36.97 24.73
C LYS A 86 0.33 -37.98 25.59
N ALA A 87 -0.39 -38.92 26.20
CA ALA A 87 0.23 -40.05 26.89
C ALA A 87 0.66 -41.08 25.85
N GLY A 88 1.85 -40.86 25.30
CA GLY A 88 2.62 -41.87 24.60
C GLY A 88 4.00 -41.90 25.22
N HIS A 89 4.17 -42.69 26.28
CA HIS A 89 5.50 -43.05 26.75
C HIS A 89 5.51 -44.54 27.12
N VAL A 90 6.39 -45.24 26.40
CA VAL A 90 6.79 -46.63 26.51
C VAL A 90 7.55 -46.84 27.81
N THR A 91 7.29 -47.91 28.55
CA THR A 91 8.33 -48.61 29.33
C THR A 91 7.91 -50.04 29.72
N VAL A 92 8.81 -50.96 29.38
CA VAL A 92 9.06 -52.36 29.83
C VAL A 92 7.98 -53.41 29.60
#